data_AF-A0A7V5QBR6-F1
#
_entry.id   AF-A0A7V5QBR6-F1
#
_cell.length_a   1.000
_cell.length_b   1.000
_cell.length_c   1.000
_cell.angle_alpha   90.00
_cell.angle_beta   90.00
_cell.angle_gamma   90.00
#
_symmetry.space_group_name_H-M   'P 1'
#
loop_
_entity.id
_entity.type
_entity.pdbx_description
1 polymer ?
#
loop_
_entity_poly.entity_id
_entity_poly.type
_entity_poly.pdbx_seq_one_letter_code
_entity_poly.pdbx_strand_id
1 'polypeptide(L)'
;MSELILSILVFTALHILPSTRLRPWIIDRFGRMSFMTLLSVFSTLGFIWMWYAYKSAAHNVETVFWVTDSPVRIASAIIMLVAILLVIWMLSNTPRLLINGEHILQRKDSIRGVL
;
A
#
# COMPACT_ATOMS: atom_id res chain seq x y z
N MET A 1 -13.21 -19.55 0.22
CA MET A 1 -12.96 -18.59 1.31
C MET A 1 -11.61 -18.78 1.98
N SER A 2 -11.20 -20.01 2.34
CA SER A 2 -9.86 -20.30 2.91
C SER A 2 -8.69 -19.81 2.04
N GLU A 3 -8.73 -20.09 0.73
CA GLU A 3 -7.75 -19.61 -0.27
C GLU A 3 -7.58 -18.08 -0.24
N LEU A 4 -8.69 -17.34 -0.22
CA LEU A 4 -8.68 -15.88 -0.18
C LEU A 4 -8.02 -15.38 1.10
N ILE A 5 -8.41 -15.91 2.25
CA ILE A 5 -7.82 -15.54 3.55
C ILE A 5 -6.32 -15.81 3.55
N LEU A 6 -5.89 -16.98 3.06
CA LEU A 6 -4.48 -17.34 2.99
C LEU A 6 -3.69 -16.38 2.09
N SER A 7 -4.19 -16.09 0.90
CA SER A 7 -3.54 -15.15 -0.03
C SER A 7 -3.42 -13.74 0.56
N ILE A 8 -4.45 -13.25 1.27
CA ILE A 8 -4.43 -11.97 1.99
C ILE A 8 -3.36 -11.97 3.08
N LEU A 9 -3.31 -13.03 3.90
CA LEU A 9 -2.33 -13.14 4.98
C LEU A 9 -0.90 -13.15 4.44
N VAL A 10 -0.63 -13.92 3.38
CA VAL A 10 0.68 -13.99 2.74
C VAL A 10 1.07 -12.63 2.13
N PHE A 11 0.16 -12.02 1.36
CA PHE A 11 0.41 -10.71 0.75
C PHE A 11 0.67 -9.63 1.81
N THR A 12 -0.10 -9.64 2.89
CA THR A 12 0.05 -8.71 4.03
C THR A 12 1.38 -8.93 4.75
N ALA A 13 1.75 -10.18 5.04
CA ALA A 13 3.02 -10.51 5.68
C ALA A 13 4.22 -10.03 4.82
N LEU A 14 4.16 -10.23 3.51
CA LEU A 14 5.17 -9.71 2.57
C LEU A 14 5.26 -8.18 2.63
N HIS A 15 4.14 -7.47 2.75
CA HIS A 15 4.12 -6.01 2.84
C HIS A 15 4.53 -5.46 4.20
N ILE A 16 4.39 -6.23 5.27
CA ILE A 16 4.85 -5.86 6.61
C ILE A 16 6.36 -6.06 6.73
N LEU A 17 6.94 -7.06 6.04
CA LEU A 17 8.36 -7.41 6.11
C LEU A 17 9.33 -6.20 6.05
N PRO A 18 9.15 -5.19 5.16
CA PRO A 18 10.04 -4.03 5.09
C PRO A 18 10.02 -3.15 6.35
N SER A 19 8.93 -3.17 7.11
CA SER A 19 8.75 -2.42 8.36
C SER A 19 9.21 -3.21 9.59
N THR A 20 9.76 -4.40 9.41
CA THR A 20 10.27 -5.23 10.52
C THR A 20 11.78 -5.09 10.69
N ARG A 21 12.27 -5.49 11.87
CA ARG A 21 13.70 -5.60 12.18
C ARG A 21 14.43 -6.64 11.32
N LEU A 22 13.72 -7.49 10.58
CA LEU A 22 14.33 -8.47 9.66
C LEU A 22 14.90 -7.81 8.40
N ARG A 23 14.33 -6.68 7.95
CA ARG A 23 14.80 -5.98 6.75
C ARG A 23 16.31 -5.68 6.75
N PRO A 24 16.89 -5.01 7.78
CA PRO A 24 18.32 -4.72 7.78
C PRO A 24 19.17 -6.00 7.72
N TRP A 25 18.80 -7.05 8.47
CA TRP A 25 19.51 -8.33 8.46
C TRP A 25 19.51 -9.00 7.06
N ILE A 26 18.39 -8.98 6.35
CA ILE A 26 18.29 -9.53 4.99
C ILE A 26 19.12 -8.69 4.00
N ILE A 27 19.05 -7.37 4.11
CA ILE A 27 19.79 -6.45 3.23
C ILE A 27 21.30 -6.60 3.44
N ASP A 28 21.77 -6.76 4.68
CA ASP A 28 23.19 -6.94 4.98
C ASP A 28 23.73 -8.26 4.40
N ARG A 29 22.87 -9.29 4.30
CA ARG A 29 23.26 -10.61 3.78
C ARG A 29 23.19 -10.72 2.25
N PHE A 30 22.18 -10.13 1.61
CA PHE A 30 21.86 -10.34 0.19
C PHE A 30 21.92 -9.07 -0.67
N GLY A 31 22.08 -7.91 -0.06
CA GLY A 31 22.10 -6.61 -0.71
C GLY A 31 20.71 -5.99 -0.88
N ARG A 32 20.69 -4.65 -0.90
CA ARG A 32 19.45 -3.85 -1.02
C ARG A 32 18.70 -4.11 -2.32
N MET A 33 19.41 -4.21 -3.44
CA MET A 33 18.78 -4.36 -4.76
C MET A 33 18.07 -5.71 -4.87
N SER A 34 18.73 -6.80 -4.48
CA SER A 34 18.16 -8.15 -4.45
C SER A 34 16.92 -8.20 -3.56
N PHE A 35 16.98 -7.62 -2.36
CA PHE A 35 15.83 -7.54 -1.45
C PHE A 35 14.64 -6.83 -2.11
N MET A 36 14.85 -5.67 -2.73
CA MET A 36 13.78 -4.89 -3.36
C MET A 36 13.17 -5.61 -4.57
N THR A 37 14.00 -6.25 -5.41
CA THR A 37 13.52 -7.01 -6.57
C THR A 37 12.70 -8.22 -6.12
N LEU A 38 13.20 -9.00 -5.16
CA LEU A 38 12.46 -10.15 -4.64
C LEU A 38 11.14 -9.73 -4.00
N LEU A 39 11.18 -8.71 -3.15
CA LEU A 39 9.98 -8.17 -2.51
C LEU A 39 8.95 -7.74 -3.56
N SER A 40 9.37 -7.03 -4.60
CA SER A 40 8.49 -6.61 -5.70
C SER A 40 7.87 -7.81 -6.42
N VAL A 41 8.70 -8.77 -6.86
CA VAL A 41 8.24 -9.97 -7.57
C VAL A 41 7.26 -10.79 -6.72
N PHE A 42 7.61 -11.08 -5.48
CA PHE A 42 6.73 -11.85 -4.58
C PHE A 42 5.45 -11.08 -4.23
N SER A 43 5.51 -9.76 -4.10
CA SER A 43 4.33 -8.93 -3.89
C SER A 43 3.40 -8.97 -5.10
N THR A 44 3.94 -8.84 -6.32
CA THR A 44 3.14 -8.96 -7.55
C THR A 44 2.50 -10.34 -7.66
N LEU A 45 3.25 -11.41 -7.43
CA LEU A 45 2.71 -12.77 -7.46
C LEU A 45 1.64 -12.99 -6.39
N GLY A 46 1.88 -12.51 -5.17
CA GLY A 46 0.90 -12.56 -4.08
C GLY A 46 -0.38 -11.80 -4.41
N PHE A 47 -0.27 -10.63 -5.04
CA PHE A 47 -1.43 -9.87 -5.50
C PHE A 47 -2.21 -10.61 -6.59
N ILE A 48 -1.53 -11.18 -7.58
CA ILE A 48 -2.15 -11.99 -8.64
C ILE A 48 -2.88 -13.17 -8.03
N TRP A 49 -2.27 -13.87 -7.09
CA TRP A 49 -2.91 -14.99 -6.39
C TRP A 49 -4.15 -14.53 -5.62
N MET A 50 -4.05 -13.45 -4.85
CA MET A 50 -5.19 -12.87 -4.13
C MET A 50 -6.33 -12.47 -5.07
N TRP A 51 -6.02 -11.92 -6.24
CA TRP A 51 -7.01 -11.59 -7.26
C TRP A 51 -7.75 -12.84 -7.78
N TYR A 52 -7.04 -13.92 -8.08
CA TYR A 52 -7.68 -15.19 -8.48
C TYR A 52 -8.52 -15.80 -7.36
N ALA A 53 -8.01 -15.80 -6.14
CA ALA A 53 -8.73 -16.30 -4.97
C ALA A 53 -10.00 -15.48 -4.69
N TYR A 54 -9.94 -14.16 -4.87
CA TYR A 54 -11.10 -13.28 -4.77
C TYR A 54 -12.13 -13.60 -5.84
N LYS A 55 -11.73 -13.73 -7.10
CA LYS A 55 -12.67 -14.11 -8.18
C LYS A 55 -13.33 -15.45 -7.89
N SER A 56 -12.57 -16.47 -7.46
CA SER A 56 -13.12 -17.78 -7.11
C SER A 56 -14.12 -17.68 -5.93
N ALA A 57 -13.79 -16.87 -4.92
CA ALA A 57 -14.68 -16.63 -3.80
C ALA A 57 -15.96 -15.87 -4.20
N ALA A 58 -15.83 -14.85 -5.06
CA ALA A 58 -16.91 -13.99 -5.51
C ALA A 58 -17.93 -14.71 -6.39
N HIS A 59 -17.53 -15.73 -7.17
CA HIS A 59 -18.49 -16.56 -7.91
C HIS A 59 -19.46 -17.31 -7.00
N ASN A 60 -19.13 -17.47 -5.72
CA ASN A 60 -20.00 -18.14 -4.73
C ASN A 60 -20.85 -17.15 -3.92
N VAL A 61 -20.73 -15.85 -4.17
CA VAL A 61 -21.42 -14.79 -3.42
C VAL A 61 -22.16 -13.90 -4.42
N GLU A 62 -23.44 -14.18 -4.66
CA GLU A 62 -24.28 -13.39 -5.57
C GLU A 62 -24.62 -11.99 -5.04
N THR A 63 -24.40 -11.73 -3.76
CA THR A 63 -24.76 -10.46 -3.13
C THR A 63 -23.73 -9.38 -3.45
N VAL A 64 -24.15 -8.44 -4.30
CA VAL A 64 -23.40 -7.23 -4.63
C VAL A 64 -23.51 -6.23 -3.46
N PHE A 65 -22.55 -6.25 -2.53
CA PHE A 65 -22.56 -5.37 -1.35
C PHE A 65 -22.34 -3.87 -1.67
N TRP A 66 -21.93 -3.56 -2.89
CA TRP A 66 -21.60 -2.20 -3.34
C TRP A 66 -22.73 -1.53 -4.15
N VAL A 67 -23.92 -2.15 -4.24
CA VAL A 67 -25.11 -1.43 -4.68
C VAL A 67 -25.62 -0.61 -3.51
N THR A 68 -25.26 0.66 -3.49
CA THR A 68 -25.76 1.61 -2.50
C THR A 68 -27.00 2.33 -3.02
N ASP A 69 -27.91 2.69 -2.11
CA ASP A 69 -29.10 3.49 -2.43
C ASP A 69 -28.71 4.86 -3.00
N SER A 70 -29.62 5.44 -3.79
CA SER A 70 -29.42 6.73 -4.46
C SER A 70 -28.81 7.85 -3.59
N PRO A 71 -29.26 8.11 -2.35
CA PRO A 71 -28.67 9.17 -1.52
C PRO A 71 -27.21 8.88 -1.13
N VAL A 72 -26.87 7.61 -0.87
CA VAL A 72 -25.50 7.21 -0.51
C VAL A 72 -24.57 7.42 -1.69
N ARG A 73 -25.02 7.13 -2.92
CA ARG A 73 -24.23 7.39 -4.15
C ARG A 73 -23.88 8.87 -4.32
N ILE A 74 -24.85 9.77 -4.08
CA ILE A 74 -24.64 11.21 -4.17
C ILE A 74 -23.65 11.66 -3.09
N ALA A 75 -23.81 11.19 -1.85
CA ALA A 75 -22.89 11.49 -0.77
C ALA A 75 -21.46 11.01 -1.08
N SER A 76 -21.30 9.77 -1.57
CA SER A 76 -20.00 9.23 -2.00
C SER A 76 -19.38 10.06 -3.13
N ALA A 77 -20.16 10.53 -4.10
CA ALA A 77 -19.66 11.38 -5.18
C ALA A 77 -19.14 12.73 -4.66
N ILE A 78 -19.85 13.35 -3.72
CA ILE A 78 -19.42 14.61 -3.08
C ILE A 78 -18.13 14.40 -2.30
N ILE A 79 -18.04 13.34 -1.51
CA ILE A 79 -16.83 13.00 -0.75
C ILE A 79 -15.65 12.77 -1.70
N MET A 80 -15.87 12.03 -2.80
CA MET A 80 -14.84 11.78 -3.82
C MET A 80 -14.37 13.07 -4.48
N LEU A 81 -15.29 13.99 -4.79
CA LEU A 81 -14.94 15.32 -5.31
C LEU A 81 -14.05 16.09 -4.34
N VAL A 82 -14.40 16.11 -3.04
CA VAL A 82 -13.57 16.74 -2.01
C VAL A 82 -12.19 16.09 -1.92
N ALA A 83 -12.11 14.76 -1.98
CA ALA A 83 -10.84 14.04 -1.97
C ALA A 83 -9.97 14.40 -3.19
N ILE A 84 -10.55 14.53 -4.38
CA ILE A 84 -9.83 14.94 -5.60
C ILE A 84 -9.30 16.37 -5.46
N LEU A 85 -10.11 17.30 -4.96
CA LEU A 85 -9.66 18.67 -4.66
C LEU A 85 -8.52 18.67 -3.64
N LEU A 86 -8.64 17.81 -2.62
CA LEU A 86 -7.61 17.32 -1.71
C LEU A 86 -6.25 17.12 -2.39
N VAL A 87 -6.24 16.13 -3.26
CA VAL A 87 -5.07 15.63 -3.97
C VAL A 87 -4.52 16.70 -4.91
N ILE A 88 -5.38 17.40 -5.67
CA ILE A 88 -4.96 18.48 -6.57
C ILE A 88 -4.29 19.60 -5.78
N TRP A 89 -4.85 20.00 -4.65
CA TRP A 89 -4.27 21.03 -3.79
C TRP A 89 -2.91 20.60 -3.25
N MET A 90 -2.77 19.35 -2.78
CA MET A 90 -1.50 18.80 -2.32
C MET A 90 -0.44 18.75 -3.43
N LEU A 91 -0.82 18.32 -4.64
CA LEU A 91 0.11 18.22 -5.78
C LEU A 91 0.49 19.61 -6.33
N SER A 92 -0.44 20.56 -6.32
CA SER A 92 -0.21 21.94 -6.78
C SER A 92 0.59 22.75 -5.77
N ASN A 93 0.39 22.48 -4.47
CA ASN A 93 1.16 23.07 -3.39
C ASN A 93 2.16 22.06 -2.86
N THR A 94 3.24 21.80 -3.61
CA THR A 94 4.36 21.01 -3.10
C THR A 94 4.82 21.58 -1.75
N PRO A 95 4.71 20.82 -0.64
CA PRO A 95 5.29 21.24 0.63
C PRO A 95 6.80 21.38 0.41
N ARG A 96 7.38 22.56 0.69
CA ARG A 96 8.84 22.80 0.57
C ARG A 96 9.69 21.79 1.36
N LEU A 97 9.08 21.10 2.32
CA LEU A 97 9.67 20.03 3.13
C LEU A 97 9.96 18.74 2.34
N LEU A 98 9.18 18.41 1.30
CA LEU A 98 9.37 17.17 0.51
C LEU A 98 10.45 17.32 -0.56
N ILE A 99 10.63 18.51 -1.13
CA ILE A 99 11.64 18.78 -2.17
C ILE A 99 13.07 18.76 -1.58
N ASN A 100 13.23 19.11 -0.30
CA ASN A 100 14.53 19.18 0.38
C ASN A 100 14.69 18.17 1.54
N GLY A 101 13.74 17.25 1.73
CA GLY A 101 13.71 16.33 2.87
C GLY A 101 14.95 15.42 2.95
N GLU A 102 15.48 15.00 1.80
CA GLU A 102 16.70 14.18 1.72
C GLU A 102 17.95 14.95 2.18
N HIS A 103 18.05 16.25 1.88
CA HIS A 103 19.14 17.10 2.36
C HIS A 103 19.06 17.38 3.86
N ILE A 104 17.87 17.37 4.45
CA ILE A 104 17.67 17.53 5.90
C ILE A 104 18.13 16.28 6.66
N LEU A 105 18.04 15.08 6.06
CA LEU A 105 18.59 13.83 6.63
C LEU A 105 20.13 13.76 6.60
N GLN A 106 20.78 14.59 5.77
CA GLN A 106 22.25 14.71 5.70
C GLN A 106 22.82 15.73 6.70
N ARG A 107 21.98 16.54 7.37
CA ARG A 107 22.45 17.46 8.40
C ARG A 107 22.85 16.68 9.65
N LYS A 108 23.99 17.04 10.23
CA LYS A 108 24.57 16.43 11.44
C LYS A 108 23.61 16.46 12.64
N ASP A 109 22.71 17.45 12.68
CA ASP A 109 21.73 17.67 13.75
C ASP A 109 20.33 17.12 13.40
N SER A 110 20.23 16.27 12.38
CA SER A 110 18.95 15.66 11.99
C SER A 110 18.52 14.66 13.05
N ILE A 111 17.43 14.97 13.77
CA ILE A 111 16.74 14.00 14.61
C ILE A 111 16.14 12.98 13.65
N ARG A 112 16.81 11.84 13.53
CA ARG A 112 16.26 10.67 12.84
C ARG A 112 15.04 10.23 13.65
N GLY A 113 13.86 10.65 13.21
CA GLY A 113 12.61 10.15 13.73
C GLY A 113 12.62 8.62 13.72
N VAL A 114 11.99 8.02 14.72
CA VAL A 114 11.83 6.58 14.82
C VAL A 114 10.94 6.12 13.66
N LEU A 115 11.56 5.51 12.66
CA LEU A 115 10.92 4.56 11.75
C LEU A 115 11.33 3.15 12.17
#